data_AF-A0A2V1BN10-F1
#
_entry.id   AF-A0A2V1BN10-F1
#
_cell.length_a   1.000
_cell.length_b   1.000
_cell.length_c   1.000
_cell.angle_alpha   90.00
_cell.angle_beta   90.00
_cell.angle_gamma   90.00
#
_symmetry.space_group_name_H-M   'P 1'
#
loop_
_entity.id
_entity.type
_entity.pdbx_description
1 polymer ?
#
loop_
_entity_poly.entity_id
_entity_poly.type
_entity_poly.pdbx_seq_one_letter_code
_entity_poly.pdbx_strand_id
1 'polypeptide(L)'
;MSALGLLDQNNYCLCHLDLEPRNILVRALSSAQAHVISGILDWDSAIFGPLYMSCSPPMWLWAWNEEEDEDERFANDIPATLEQRQLKNLFEGAAGEIYARFAYAAQYRLGRRLVRFEIDGLRSNEDFVDADLFLQEWADLRTSL
;
A
#
# COMPACT_ATOMS: atom_id res chain seq x y z
N MET A 1 -24.15 -10.07 -2.70
CA MET A 1 -23.49 -8.77 -2.50
C MET A 1 -23.47 -8.50 -1.02
N SER A 2 -22.31 -8.19 -0.45
CA SER A 2 -22.25 -7.83 0.98
C SER A 2 -22.97 -6.50 1.18
N ALA A 3 -23.57 -6.26 2.35
CA ALA A 3 -24.31 -5.02 2.62
C ALA A 3 -23.47 -3.73 2.45
N LEU A 4 -22.14 -3.88 2.44
CA LEU A 4 -21.17 -2.79 2.34
C LEU A 4 -20.51 -2.68 0.95
N GLY A 5 -20.75 -3.64 0.06
CA GLY A 5 -20.19 -3.67 -1.30
C GLY A 5 -18.66 -3.63 -1.41
N LEU A 6 -17.94 -3.96 -0.33
CA LEU A 6 -16.49 -3.82 -0.22
C LEU A 6 -15.70 -4.62 -1.27
N LEU A 7 -16.27 -5.72 -1.75
CA LEU A 7 -15.66 -6.61 -2.74
C LEU A 7 -16.45 -6.66 -4.06
N ASP A 8 -17.41 -5.75 -4.25
CA ASP A 8 -18.26 -5.76 -5.44
C ASP A 8 -17.50 -5.32 -6.70
N GLN A 9 -16.31 -4.71 -6.54
CA GLN A 9 -15.39 -4.44 -7.65
C GLN A 9 -14.61 -5.71 -8.00
N ASN A 10 -15.15 -6.51 -8.93
CA ASN A 10 -14.54 -7.75 -9.46
C ASN A 10 -13.33 -7.50 -10.39
N ASN A 11 -12.56 -6.43 -10.16
CA ASN A 11 -11.36 -6.15 -10.93
C ASN A 11 -10.18 -6.84 -10.25
N TYR A 12 -9.74 -7.96 -10.85
CA TYR A 12 -8.52 -8.64 -10.48
C TYR A 12 -7.38 -8.20 -11.40
N CYS A 13 -6.18 -8.04 -10.86
CA CYS A 13 -5.00 -7.67 -11.60
C CYS A 13 -3.78 -8.42 -11.09
N LEU A 14 -2.68 -8.34 -11.86
CA LEU A 14 -1.38 -8.75 -11.39
C LEU A 14 -0.85 -7.68 -10.41
N CYS A 15 -0.69 -8.06 -9.15
CA CYS A 15 -0.27 -7.20 -8.04
C CYS A 15 1.20 -7.48 -7.71
N HIS A 16 2.04 -6.44 -7.67
CA HIS A 16 3.48 -6.56 -7.46
C HIS A 16 3.89 -6.99 -6.04
N LEU A 17 3.11 -6.57 -5.04
CA LEU A 17 3.34 -6.72 -3.59
C LEU A 17 4.59 -6.04 -3.01
N ASP A 18 5.66 -5.84 -3.79
CA ASP A 18 6.90 -5.17 -3.35
C ASP A 18 7.25 -3.92 -4.20
N LEU A 19 6.32 -2.96 -4.32
CA LEU A 19 6.52 -1.78 -5.19
C LEU A 19 7.32 -0.68 -4.50
N GLU A 20 8.63 -0.91 -4.41
CA GLU A 20 9.61 -0.05 -3.73
C GLU A 20 10.49 0.73 -4.74
N PRO A 21 11.15 1.84 -4.34
CA PRO A 21 11.99 2.62 -5.26
C PRO A 21 13.08 1.82 -5.95
N ARG A 22 13.64 0.81 -5.26
CA ARG A 22 14.64 -0.12 -5.81
C ARG A 22 14.12 -0.94 -6.99
N ASN A 23 12.80 -1.10 -7.09
CA ASN A 23 12.12 -1.89 -8.11
C ASN A 23 11.59 -1.04 -9.27
N ILE A 24 11.86 0.28 -9.30
CA ILE A 24 11.42 1.21 -10.35
C ILE A 24 12.62 1.69 -11.17
N LEU A 25 12.64 1.36 -12.46
CA LEU A 25 13.65 1.89 -13.38
C LEU A 25 13.20 3.24 -13.94
N VAL A 26 14.04 4.24 -13.75
CA VAL A 26 13.83 5.58 -14.31
C VAL A 26 14.86 5.85 -15.40
N ARG A 27 14.38 6.13 -16.61
CA ARG A 27 15.23 6.61 -17.70
C ARG A 27 15.32 8.13 -17.61
N ALA A 28 16.51 8.63 -17.30
CA ALA A 28 16.81 10.05 -17.44
C ALA A 28 16.84 10.42 -18.92
N LEU A 29 15.92 11.30 -19.32
CA LEU A 29 15.97 11.98 -20.60
C LEU A 29 16.85 13.23 -20.46
N SER A 30 17.17 13.90 -21.57
CA SER A 30 17.98 15.13 -21.54
C SER A 30 17.36 16.19 -20.62
N SER A 31 18.13 17.22 -20.22
CA SER A 31 17.69 18.23 -19.24
C SER A 31 16.40 19.00 -19.58
N ALA A 32 15.87 18.86 -20.81
CA ALA A 32 14.63 19.46 -21.27
C ALA A 32 13.41 18.51 -21.24
N GLN A 33 13.57 17.25 -20.85
CA GLN A 33 12.52 16.22 -20.87
C GLN A 33 12.30 15.62 -19.48
N ALA A 34 11.04 15.40 -19.12
CA ALA A 34 10.68 14.74 -17.88
C ALA A 34 11.25 13.32 -17.82
N HIS A 35 11.68 12.90 -16.63
CA HIS A 35 12.08 11.51 -16.38
C HIS A 35 10.90 10.58 -16.66
N VAL A 36 11.18 9.39 -17.22
CA VAL A 36 10.15 8.40 -17.56
C VAL A 36 10.45 7.11 -16.82
N ILE A 37 9.43 6.53 -16.18
CA ILE A 37 9.50 5.16 -15.66
C ILE A 37 9.61 4.23 -16.87
N SER A 38 10.76 3.57 -17.02
CA SER A 38 11.07 2.70 -18.15
C SER A 38 10.78 1.23 -17.87
N GLY A 39 10.61 0.85 -16.61
CA GLY A 39 10.34 -0.53 -16.23
C GLY A 39 10.08 -0.68 -14.74
N ILE A 40 9.44 -1.79 -14.40
CA ILE A 40 9.21 -2.27 -13.03
C ILE A 40 9.88 -3.64 -12.94
N LEU A 41 10.73 -3.82 -11.94
CA LEU A 41 11.52 -5.02 -11.69
C LEU A 41 10.96 -5.81 -10.51
N ASP A 42 11.45 -7.03 -10.32
CA ASP A 42 11.21 -7.83 -9.11
C ASP A 42 9.78 -8.32 -8.89
N TRP A 43 9.27 -9.05 -9.88
CA TRP A 43 7.91 -9.60 -9.90
C TRP A 43 7.78 -10.98 -9.23
N ASP A 44 8.76 -11.42 -8.46
CA ASP A 44 8.78 -12.78 -7.89
C ASP A 44 7.71 -12.99 -6.79
N SER A 45 7.34 -11.92 -6.11
CA SER A 45 6.31 -11.85 -5.07
C SER A 45 4.92 -11.52 -5.65
N ALA A 46 4.79 -11.44 -6.97
CA ALA A 46 3.56 -11.00 -7.59
C ALA A 46 2.43 -12.03 -7.45
N ILE A 47 1.22 -11.53 -7.20
CA ILE A 47 0.00 -12.36 -7.10
C ILE A 47 -1.05 -11.90 -8.09
N PHE A 48 -1.97 -12.80 -8.47
CA PHE A 48 -3.22 -12.40 -9.12
C PHE A 48 -4.29 -12.18 -8.04
N GLY A 49 -4.63 -10.92 -7.79
CA GLY A 49 -5.47 -10.54 -6.65
C GLY A 49 -6.42 -9.38 -6.95
N PRO A 50 -7.32 -9.05 -6.01
CA PRO A 50 -8.19 -7.89 -6.12
C PRO A 50 -7.38 -6.60 -6.26
N LEU A 51 -7.89 -5.61 -6.99
CA LEU A 51 -7.20 -4.36 -7.28
C LEU A 51 -6.67 -3.61 -6.03
N TYR A 52 -7.36 -3.71 -4.88
CA TYR A 52 -6.90 -3.06 -3.65
C TYR A 52 -5.56 -3.59 -3.13
N MET A 53 -5.13 -4.78 -3.57
CA MET A 53 -3.80 -5.33 -3.28
C MET A 53 -2.67 -4.52 -3.92
N SER A 54 -2.94 -3.83 -5.04
CA SER A 54 -1.99 -2.96 -5.74
C SER A 54 -2.02 -1.51 -5.26
N CYS A 55 -2.82 -1.19 -4.24
CA CYS A 55 -3.02 0.18 -3.76
C CYS A 55 -2.37 0.42 -2.40
N SER A 56 -1.30 -0.29 -2.05
CA SER A 56 -0.51 0.08 -0.86
C SER A 56 -0.05 1.54 -1.01
N PRO A 57 -0.30 2.42 -0.03
CA PRO A 57 0.23 3.79 -0.09
C PRO A 57 1.77 3.75 -0.12
N PRO A 58 2.44 4.35 -1.12
CA PRO A 58 3.90 4.38 -1.19
C PRO A 58 4.45 5.42 -0.21
N MET A 59 4.47 5.09 1.07
CA MET A 59 4.86 6.02 2.13
C MET A 59 6.30 6.50 1.97
N TRP A 60 7.15 5.72 1.33
CA TRP A 60 8.53 5.99 0.94
C TRP A 60 8.63 7.29 0.13
N LEU A 61 7.55 7.71 -0.51
CA LEU A 61 7.53 8.96 -1.25
C LEU A 61 7.49 10.19 -0.31
N TRP A 62 6.81 10.13 0.84
CA TRP A 62 6.58 11.29 1.73
C TRP A 62 6.92 11.07 3.21
N ALA A 63 7.34 9.87 3.59
CA ALA A 63 7.68 9.44 4.94
C ALA A 63 8.88 8.47 4.92
N TRP A 64 9.81 8.68 3.99
CA TRP A 64 11.04 7.89 3.87
C TRP A 64 11.78 7.82 5.22
N ASN A 65 11.98 6.60 5.72
CA ASN A 65 12.81 6.29 6.87
C ASN A 65 13.80 5.20 6.46
N GLU A 66 15.10 5.45 6.56
CA GLU A 66 16.14 4.46 6.21
C GLU A 66 16.29 3.37 7.26
N GLU A 67 15.74 3.59 8.47
CA GLU A 67 15.93 2.70 9.62
C GLU A 67 14.77 1.71 9.84
N GLU A 68 13.62 1.93 9.20
CA GLU A 68 12.40 1.16 9.44
C GLU A 68 11.73 0.75 8.12
N ASP A 69 11.26 -0.49 8.05
CA ASP A 69 10.42 -0.95 6.94
C ASP A 69 9.07 -0.20 6.94
N GLU A 70 8.46 -0.07 5.77
CA GLU A 70 7.14 0.57 5.65
C GLU A 70 6.07 -0.16 6.45
N ASP A 71 5.49 0.54 7.42
CA ASP A 71 4.35 0.07 8.19
C ASP A 71 3.06 0.80 7.77
N GLU A 72 2.22 0.10 7.00
CA GLU A 72 0.96 0.62 6.45
C GLU A 72 0.00 1.16 7.53
N ARG A 73 0.21 0.87 8.82
CA ARG A 73 -0.56 1.47 9.93
C ARG A 73 -0.42 2.98 9.98
N PHE A 74 0.74 3.52 9.58
CA PHE A 74 1.01 4.97 9.56
C PHE A 74 0.55 5.64 8.27
N ALA A 75 -0.09 4.92 7.34
CA ALA A 75 -0.53 5.47 6.05
C ALA A 75 -1.44 6.71 6.17
N ASN A 76 -2.21 6.79 7.25
CA ASN A 76 -3.15 7.89 7.52
C ASN A 76 -2.51 9.05 8.31
N ASP A 77 -1.25 8.91 8.74
CA ASP A 77 -0.57 9.94 9.49
C ASP A 77 -0.30 11.17 8.62
N ILE A 78 -0.25 12.32 9.27
CA ILE A 78 0.05 13.58 8.61
C ILE A 78 1.57 13.68 8.48
N PRO A 79 2.14 13.77 7.26
CA PRO A 79 3.58 13.91 7.09
C PRO A 79 4.12 15.14 7.83
N ALA A 80 5.33 15.02 8.36
CA ALA A 80 5.91 15.99 9.30
C ALA A 80 6.14 17.36 8.64
N THR A 81 6.69 17.39 7.43
CA THR A 81 7.04 18.64 6.74
C THR A 81 5.95 19.09 5.77
N LEU A 82 5.95 20.40 5.46
CA LEU A 82 5.03 20.95 4.46
C LEU A 82 5.26 20.33 3.07
N GLU A 83 6.52 20.12 2.70
CA GLU A 83 6.91 19.53 1.42
C GLU A 83 6.40 18.09 1.28
N GLN A 84 6.56 17.27 2.32
CA GLN A 84 6.03 15.90 2.35
C GLN A 84 4.50 15.87 2.24
N ARG A 85 3.80 16.80 2.92
CA ARG A 85 2.35 16.96 2.79
C ARG A 85 1.94 17.34 1.37
N GLN A 86 2.67 18.25 0.73
CA GLN A 86 2.43 18.63 -0.66
C GLN A 86 2.64 17.45 -1.61
N LEU A 87 3.68 16.64 -1.38
CA LEU A 87 3.99 15.47 -2.18
C LEU A 87 2.93 14.36 -2.04
N LYS A 88 2.47 14.08 -0.81
CA LYS A 88 1.35 13.16 -0.55
C LYS A 88 0.08 13.62 -1.28
N ASN A 89 -0.28 14.90 -1.15
CA ASN A 89 -1.45 15.46 -1.83
C ASN A 89 -1.33 15.40 -3.37
N LEU A 90 -0.13 15.65 -3.91
CA LEU A 90 0.13 15.56 -5.35
C LEU A 90 -0.06 14.13 -5.85
N PHE A 91 0.50 13.15 -5.13
CA PHE A 91 0.36 11.74 -5.46
C PHE A 91 -1.10 11.30 -5.41
N GLU A 92 -1.81 11.60 -4.33
CA GLU A 92 -3.23 11.24 -4.17
C GLU A 92 -4.12 11.85 -5.26
N GLY A 93 -3.87 13.10 -5.60
CA GLY A 93 -4.57 13.78 -6.69
C GLY A 93 -4.32 13.13 -8.05
N ALA A 94 -3.10 12.64 -8.30
CA ALA A 94 -2.75 11.94 -9.54
C ALA A 94 -3.27 10.49 -9.58
N ALA A 95 -3.26 9.78 -8.45
CA ALA A 95 -3.71 8.41 -8.33
C ALA A 95 -5.24 8.27 -8.41
N GLY A 96 -5.95 9.30 -7.95
CA GLY A 96 -7.41 9.40 -8.01
C GLY A 96 -8.15 8.73 -6.85
N GLU A 97 -9.45 9.00 -6.78
CA GLU A 97 -10.30 8.65 -5.62
C GLU A 97 -10.40 7.13 -5.37
N ILE A 98 -10.42 6.32 -6.44
CA ILE A 98 -10.49 4.85 -6.30
C ILE A 98 -9.23 4.32 -5.61
N TYR A 99 -8.05 4.78 -6.04
CA TYR A 99 -6.78 4.43 -5.40
C TYR A 99 -6.79 4.87 -3.95
N ALA A 100 -7.09 6.15 -3.68
CA ALA A 100 -7.08 6.69 -2.32
C ALA A 100 -8.02 5.91 -1.38
N ARG A 101 -9.22 5.55 -1.85
CA ARG A 101 -10.14 4.70 -1.07
C ARG A 101 -9.53 3.35 -0.73
N PHE A 102 -8.91 2.68 -1.70
CA PHE A 102 -8.26 1.37 -1.49
C PHE A 102 -6.98 1.46 -0.65
N ALA A 103 -6.24 2.56 -0.74
CA ALA A 103 -5.04 2.79 0.04
C ALA A 103 -5.36 3.02 1.53
N TYR A 104 -6.37 3.85 1.82
CA TYR A 104 -6.55 4.43 3.16
C TYR A 104 -7.75 3.93 3.96
N ALA A 105 -8.71 3.21 3.37
CA ALA A 105 -9.78 2.65 4.18
C ALA A 105 -9.31 1.40 4.95
N ALA A 106 -9.63 1.34 6.25
CA ALA A 106 -9.12 0.33 7.17
C ALA A 106 -9.38 -1.10 6.68
N GLN A 107 -10.55 -1.37 6.09
CA GLN A 107 -10.91 -2.68 5.56
C GLN A 107 -9.95 -3.19 4.47
N TYR A 108 -9.41 -2.30 3.62
CA TYR A 108 -8.52 -2.70 2.54
C TYR A 108 -7.07 -2.82 3.02
N ARG A 109 -6.64 -1.98 3.97
CA ARG A 109 -5.36 -2.17 4.68
C ARG A 109 -5.32 -3.51 5.42
N LEU A 110 -6.35 -3.80 6.22
CA LEU A 110 -6.46 -5.08 6.91
C LEU A 110 -6.55 -6.24 5.90
N GLY A 111 -7.29 -6.07 4.81
CA GLY A 111 -7.33 -7.06 3.73
C GLY A 111 -5.95 -7.37 3.15
N ARG A 112 -5.10 -6.37 2.91
CA ARG A 112 -3.72 -6.57 2.44
C ARG A 112 -2.85 -7.28 3.49
N ARG A 113 -2.93 -6.86 4.76
CA ARG A 113 -2.18 -7.50 5.86
C ARG A 113 -2.56 -8.97 6.03
N LEU A 114 -3.84 -9.30 5.95
CA LEU A 114 -4.31 -10.68 6.00
C LEU A 114 -3.69 -11.53 4.88
N VAL A 115 -3.68 -11.02 3.65
CA VAL A 115 -3.08 -11.72 2.50
C VAL A 115 -1.56 -11.90 2.70
N ARG A 116 -0.86 -10.93 3.26
CA ARG A 116 0.57 -11.09 3.62
C ARG A 116 0.77 -12.23 4.62
N PHE A 117 -0.03 -12.29 5.69
CA PHE A 117 0.02 -13.44 6.62
C PHE A 117 -0.27 -14.78 5.95
N GLU A 118 -1.19 -14.82 4.98
CA GLU A 118 -1.51 -16.06 4.25
C GLU A 118 -0.36 -16.52 3.34
N ILE A 119 0.35 -15.59 2.71
CA ILE A 119 1.48 -15.88 1.80
C ILE A 119 2.74 -16.21 2.58
N ASP A 120 3.07 -15.38 3.57
CA ASP A 120 4.35 -15.48 4.28
C ASP A 120 4.28 -16.44 5.47
N GLY A 121 3.11 -16.57 6.11
CA GLY A 121 2.96 -17.25 7.38
C GLY A 121 3.54 -16.45 8.55
N LEU A 122 3.58 -17.06 9.74
CA LEU A 122 4.17 -16.48 10.94
C LEU A 122 5.55 -17.12 11.16
N ARG A 123 6.61 -16.35 10.90
CA ARG A 123 8.02 -16.79 10.89
C ARG A 123 8.83 -16.21 12.04
N SER A 124 8.38 -15.12 12.63
CA SER A 124 9.09 -14.37 13.67
C SER A 124 8.18 -14.06 14.87
N ASN A 125 8.79 -13.68 15.99
CA ASN A 125 8.03 -13.16 17.15
C ASN A 125 7.32 -11.84 16.80
N GLU A 126 7.91 -11.03 15.92
CA GLU A 126 7.31 -9.79 15.44
C GLU A 126 6.03 -10.09 14.65
N ASP A 127 5.99 -11.17 13.87
CA ASP A 127 4.79 -11.59 13.14
C ASP A 127 3.66 -11.99 14.10
N PHE A 128 3.97 -12.61 15.24
CA PHE A 128 2.97 -12.92 16.27
C PHE A 128 2.41 -11.65 16.91
N VAL A 129 3.29 -10.68 17.23
CA VAL A 129 2.87 -9.37 17.75
C VAL A 129 2.00 -8.65 16.72
N ASP A 130 2.38 -8.67 15.45
CA ASP A 130 1.59 -8.03 14.39
C ASP A 130 0.25 -8.74 14.17
N ALA A 131 0.19 -10.06 14.30
CA ALA A 131 -1.03 -10.83 14.22
C ALA A 131 -2.00 -10.51 15.39
N ASP A 132 -1.49 -10.35 16.60
CA ASP A 132 -2.29 -9.93 17.76
C ASP A 132 -2.86 -8.51 17.55
N LEU A 133 -2.03 -7.59 17.07
CA LEU A 133 -2.47 -6.22 16.71
C LEU A 133 -3.51 -6.23 15.59
N PHE A 134 -3.31 -7.05 14.56
CA PHE A 134 -4.27 -7.24 13.47
C PHE A 134 -5.63 -7.73 14.00
N LEU A 135 -5.65 -8.71 14.90
CA LEU A 135 -6.89 -9.23 15.50
C LEU A 135 -7.63 -8.16 16.30
N GLN A 136 -6.90 -7.31 17.03
CA GLN A 136 -7.47 -6.19 17.74
C GLN A 136 -8.10 -5.16 16.79
N GLU A 137 -7.34 -4.71 15.78
CA GLU A 137 -7.85 -3.76 14.76
C GLU A 137 -9.07 -4.32 14.02
N TRP A 138 -9.07 -5.61 13.71
CA TRP A 138 -10.20 -6.29 13.09
C TRP A 138 -11.45 -6.29 13.98
N ALA A 139 -11.30 -6.53 15.28
CA ALA A 139 -12.41 -6.51 16.23
C ALA A 139 -13.03 -5.10 16.35
N ASP A 140 -12.19 -4.06 16.37
CA ASP A 140 -12.62 -2.66 16.42
C ASP A 140 -13.35 -2.26 15.13
N LEU A 141 -12.80 -2.65 13.97
CA LEU A 141 -13.44 -2.38 12.67
C LEU A 141 -14.81 -3.07 12.59
N ARG A 142 -14.91 -4.34 13.00
CA ARG A 142 -16.18 -5.07 12.95
C ARG A 142 -17.26 -4.44 13.84
N THR A 143 -16.87 -3.77 14.91
CA THR A 143 -17.81 -3.09 15.82
C THR A 143 -18.27 -1.72 15.28
N SER A 144 -17.53 -1.15 14.32
CA SER A 144 -17.82 0.17 13.73
C SER A 144 -18.47 0.13 12.34
N LEU A 145 -18.60 -1.05 11.73
CA LEU A 145 -19.33 -1.32 10.48
C LEU A 145 -20.80 -1.66 10.73
#